data_AF-A0A933G7N6-F1
#
_entry.id   AF-A0A933G7N6-F1
#
_cell.length_a   1.000
_cell.length_b   1.000
_cell.length_c   1.000
_cell.angle_alpha   90.00
_cell.angle_beta   90.00
_cell.angle_gamma   90.00
#
_symmetry.space_group_name_H-M   'P 1'
#
loop_
_entity.id
_entity.type
_entity.pdbx_description
1 polymer ?
#
loop_
_entity_poly.entity_id
_entity_poly.type
_entity_poly.pdbx_seq_one_letter_code
_entity_poly.pdbx_strand_id
1 'polypeptide(L)'
;MRPSRWQWIVAAAVIAACGCSKLTYENWQTIQVGSASQDLVKATLGEPWKTVDGTWVYNDPDRHITAMVKFSDDKVIGKEWADAERGMETVGEQPDQPGESERLRIQEIR
;
A
#
# COMPACT_ATOMS: atom_id res chain seq x y z
N MET A 1 43.40 -9.99 -37.74
CA MET A 1 42.68 -10.26 -36.47
C MET A 1 41.93 -9.00 -36.08
N ARG A 2 40.59 -9.00 -36.14
CA ARG A 2 39.74 -7.83 -35.83
C ARG A 2 38.99 -8.13 -34.53
N PRO A 3 39.10 -7.28 -33.49
CA PRO A 3 38.40 -7.53 -32.25
C PRO A 3 36.88 -7.48 -32.47
N SER A 4 36.19 -8.51 -31.99
CA SER A 4 34.75 -8.73 -32.11
C SER A 4 33.98 -7.67 -31.32
N ARG A 5 33.11 -6.93 -32.02
CA ARG A 5 32.26 -5.80 -31.55
C ARG A 5 31.19 -6.21 -30.52
N TRP A 6 31.34 -7.33 -29.83
CA TRP A 6 30.30 -7.92 -28.98
C TRP A 6 30.47 -7.64 -27.49
N GLN A 7 31.61 -7.08 -27.07
CA GLN A 7 31.95 -6.95 -25.64
C GLN A 7 31.38 -5.71 -24.93
N TRP A 8 30.59 -4.86 -25.61
CA TRP A 8 30.09 -3.62 -25.00
C TRP A 8 28.63 -3.64 -24.54
N ILE A 9 27.89 -4.74 -24.70
CA ILE A 9 26.45 -4.76 -24.35
C ILE A 9 26.19 -5.19 -22.90
N VAL A 10 27.16 -5.76 -22.20
CA VAL A 10 26.92 -6.34 -20.84
C VAL A 10 27.01 -5.29 -19.72
N ALA A 11 27.45 -4.06 -19.98
CA ALA A 11 27.75 -3.09 -18.91
C ALA A 11 26.63 -2.08 -18.57
N ALA A 12 25.40 -2.21 -19.09
CA ALA A 12 24.39 -1.15 -18.99
C ALA A 12 23.08 -1.51 -18.26
N ALA A 13 22.94 -2.70 -17.65
CA ALA A 13 21.64 -3.14 -17.12
C ALA A 13 21.65 -3.59 -15.64
N VAL A 14 22.52 -3.02 -14.79
CA VAL A 14 22.64 -3.40 -13.36
C VAL A 14 22.29 -2.25 -12.38
N ILE A 15 21.65 -1.17 -12.83
CA ILE A 15 21.31 -0.01 -11.96
C ILE A 15 19.80 0.23 -11.81
N ALA A 16 18.97 -0.82 -11.74
CA ALA A 16 17.51 -0.63 -11.57
C ALA A 16 16.87 -1.53 -10.50
N ALA A 17 17.62 -1.90 -9.46
CA ALA A 17 17.10 -2.71 -8.36
C ALA A 17 17.50 -2.18 -6.98
N CYS A 18 17.62 -0.85 -6.82
CA CYS A 18 17.42 -0.28 -5.48
C CYS A 18 15.94 -0.45 -5.17
N GLY A 19 15.62 -1.28 -4.17
CA GLY A 19 14.25 -1.59 -3.74
C GLY A 19 13.51 -0.37 -3.20
N CYS A 20 13.05 0.51 -4.09
CA CYS A 20 12.10 1.56 -3.75
C CYS A 20 10.76 0.88 -3.43
N SER A 21 10.50 0.68 -2.14
CA SER A 21 9.15 0.32 -1.69
C SER A 21 8.22 1.50 -1.97
N LYS A 22 7.10 1.22 -2.64
CA LYS A 22 6.04 2.21 -2.90
C LYS A 22 5.28 2.61 -1.64
N LEU A 23 5.26 1.74 -0.63
CA LEU A 23 4.61 2.01 0.64
C LEU A 23 5.49 2.96 1.46
N THR A 24 5.28 4.26 1.32
CA THR A 24 5.90 5.28 2.16
C THR A 24 4.84 6.21 2.70
N TYR A 25 5.14 6.88 3.82
CA TYR A 25 4.22 7.82 4.43
C TYR A 25 3.88 8.97 3.47
N GLU A 26 4.87 9.47 2.73
CA GLU A 26 4.69 10.55 1.76
C GLU A 26 3.73 10.13 0.64
N ASN A 27 3.92 8.93 0.07
CA ASN A 27 3.02 8.38 -0.94
C ASN A 27 1.62 8.19 -0.38
N TRP A 28 1.49 7.67 0.85
CA TRP A 28 0.21 7.54 1.53
C TRP A 28 -0.48 8.90 1.75
N GLN A 29 0.26 9.95 2.12
CA GLN A 29 -0.28 11.30 2.28
C GLN A 29 -0.88 11.84 0.98
N THR A 30 -0.30 11.52 -0.17
CA THR A 30 -0.84 11.98 -1.47
C THR A 30 -2.21 11.42 -1.83
N ILE A 31 -2.64 10.32 -1.21
CA ILE A 31 -3.96 9.74 -1.43
C ILE A 31 -5.02 10.67 -0.83
N GLN A 32 -5.83 11.27 -1.70
CA GLN A 32 -6.89 12.17 -1.31
C GLN A 32 -8.18 11.41 -0.98
N VAL A 33 -8.68 11.61 0.24
CA VAL A 33 -10.01 11.13 0.65
C VAL A 33 -11.09 11.90 -0.12
N GLY A 34 -12.05 11.18 -0.66
CA GLY A 34 -13.19 11.69 -1.44
C GLY A 34 -12.97 11.75 -2.95
N SER A 35 -11.73 11.59 -3.44
CA SER A 35 -11.41 11.72 -4.88
C SER A 35 -10.50 10.62 -5.43
N ALA A 36 -9.63 10.01 -4.62
CA ALA A 36 -8.74 8.95 -5.09
C ALA A 36 -9.51 7.66 -5.41
N SER A 37 -9.19 7.03 -6.54
CA SER A 37 -9.74 5.73 -6.95
C SER A 37 -8.85 4.57 -6.54
N GLN A 38 -9.38 3.35 -6.62
CA GLN A 38 -8.61 2.12 -6.36
C GLN A 38 -7.36 2.00 -7.24
N ASP A 39 -7.46 2.33 -8.52
CA ASP A 39 -6.32 2.28 -9.45
C ASP A 39 -5.22 3.28 -9.08
N LEU A 40 -5.59 4.50 -8.67
CA LEU A 40 -4.64 5.50 -8.19
C LEU A 40 -3.92 4.98 -6.94
N VAL A 41 -4.66 4.40 -5.99
CA VAL A 41 -4.08 3.87 -4.75
C VAL A 41 -3.11 2.74 -5.04
N LYS A 42 -3.44 1.81 -5.96
CA LYS A 42 -2.50 0.77 -6.41
C LYS A 42 -1.27 1.34 -7.09
N ALA A 43 -1.44 2.34 -7.96
CA ALA A 43 -0.33 2.98 -8.63
C ALA A 43 0.65 3.62 -7.62
N THR A 44 0.10 4.25 -6.58
CA THR A 44 0.84 4.98 -5.54
C THR A 44 1.48 4.08 -4.47
N LEU A 45 0.73 3.13 -3.89
CA LEU A 45 1.20 2.30 -2.77
C LEU A 45 1.65 0.90 -3.18
N GLY A 46 1.33 0.47 -4.40
CA GLY A 46 1.53 -0.90 -4.86
C GLY A 46 0.32 -1.80 -4.57
N GLU A 47 0.55 -3.11 -4.59
CA GLU A 47 -0.50 -4.08 -4.33
C GLU A 47 -0.77 -4.22 -2.82
N PRO A 48 -2.04 -4.28 -2.40
CA PRO A 48 -2.37 -4.53 -1.01
C PRO A 48 -1.97 -5.93 -0.59
N TRP A 49 -1.59 -6.08 0.68
CA TRP A 49 -1.35 -7.39 1.29
C TRP A 49 -2.65 -8.18 1.48
N LYS A 50 -3.74 -7.48 1.85
CA LYS A 50 -5.06 -8.08 2.04
C LYS A 50 -6.16 -7.08 1.71
N THR A 51 -7.32 -7.58 1.29
CA THR A 51 -8.55 -6.80 1.15
C THR A 51 -9.64 -7.43 2.03
N VAL A 52 -10.33 -6.62 2.83
CA VAL A 52 -11.43 -7.03 3.73
C VAL A 52 -12.52 -5.96 3.70
N ASP A 53 -13.75 -6.34 3.37
CA ASP A 53 -14.94 -5.48 3.44
C ASP A 53 -14.77 -4.07 2.83
N GLY A 54 -14.13 -3.99 1.65
CA GLY A 54 -13.87 -2.70 0.98
C GLY A 54 -12.69 -1.90 1.55
N THR A 55 -11.98 -2.45 2.54
CA THR A 55 -10.73 -1.92 3.08
C THR A 55 -9.54 -2.70 2.52
N TRP A 56 -8.55 -1.98 2.02
CA TRP A 56 -7.26 -2.53 1.62
C TRP A 56 -6.24 -2.34 2.72
N VAL A 57 -5.48 -3.38 3.00
CA VAL A 57 -4.44 -3.41 4.04
C VAL A 57 -3.09 -3.60 3.36
N TYR A 58 -2.17 -2.70 3.67
CA TYR A 58 -0.79 -2.71 3.27
C TYR A 58 0.05 -2.98 4.51
N ASN A 59 0.99 -3.91 4.41
CA ASN A 59 1.85 -4.28 5.52
C ASN A 59 3.28 -4.45 5.02
N ASP A 60 4.22 -3.78 5.70
CA ASP A 60 5.65 -3.96 5.51
C ASP A 60 6.26 -4.35 6.86
N PRO A 61 6.46 -5.65 7.11
CA PRO A 61 6.92 -6.14 8.39
C PRO A 61 8.37 -5.75 8.69
N ASP A 62 9.19 -5.57 7.65
CA ASP A 62 10.59 -5.20 7.79
C ASP A 62 10.75 -3.77 8.32
N ARG A 63 9.84 -2.87 7.89
CA ARG A 63 9.79 -1.48 8.35
C ARG A 63 8.77 -1.22 9.46
N HIS A 64 8.08 -2.26 9.92
CA HIS A 64 6.98 -2.16 10.90
C HIS A 64 5.91 -1.13 10.52
N ILE A 65 5.54 -1.10 9.23
CA ILE A 65 4.53 -0.19 8.69
C ILE A 65 3.26 -0.97 8.42
N THR A 66 2.12 -0.42 8.86
CA THR A 66 0.79 -0.84 8.41
C THR A 66 0.06 0.37 7.87
N ALA A 67 -0.54 0.25 6.70
CA ALA A 67 -1.43 1.27 6.15
C ALA A 67 -2.74 0.65 5.70
N MET A 68 -3.84 1.37 5.89
CA MET A 68 -5.16 0.91 5.51
C MET A 68 -5.86 1.98 4.69
N VAL A 69 -6.64 1.56 3.69
CA VAL A 69 -7.40 2.45 2.83
C VAL A 69 -8.79 1.86 2.63
N LYS A 70 -9.82 2.57 3.11
CA LYS A 70 -11.23 2.19 3.00
C LYS A 70 -11.85 2.84 1.78
N PHE A 71 -12.60 2.04 1.01
CA PHE A 71 -13.27 2.48 -0.20
C PHE A 71 -14.80 2.36 -0.09
N SER A 72 -15.51 3.30 -0.72
CA SER A 72 -16.93 3.19 -1.06
C SER A 72 -17.13 3.74 -2.45
N ASP A 73 -17.94 3.06 -3.28
CA ASP A 73 -18.22 3.47 -4.67
C ASP A 73 -16.96 3.81 -5.49
N ASP A 74 -15.92 2.97 -5.37
CA ASP A 74 -14.60 3.13 -6.01
C ASP A 74 -13.83 4.41 -5.59
N LYS A 75 -14.17 4.99 -4.44
CA LYS A 75 -13.47 6.16 -3.90
C LYS A 75 -12.96 5.91 -2.51
N VAL A 76 -11.79 6.45 -2.21
CA VAL A 76 -11.26 6.45 -0.85
C VAL A 76 -12.18 7.28 0.05
N ILE A 77 -12.75 6.67 1.08
CA ILE A 77 -13.54 7.34 2.11
C ILE A 77 -12.78 7.47 3.43
N GLY A 78 -11.69 6.71 3.57
CA GLY A 78 -10.91 6.63 4.80
C GLY A 78 -9.52 6.08 4.56
N LYS A 79 -8.54 6.50 5.35
CA LYS A 79 -7.20 5.91 5.36
C LYS A 79 -6.56 6.02 6.73
N GLU A 80 -5.71 5.06 7.04
CA GLU A 80 -4.93 5.00 8.26
C GLU A 80 -3.48 4.65 7.94
N TRP A 81 -2.55 5.22 8.69
CA TRP A 81 -1.13 4.89 8.70
C TRP A 81 -0.70 4.58 10.11
N ALA A 82 0.11 3.54 10.28
CA ALA A 82 0.72 3.15 11.54
C ALA A 82 2.19 2.79 11.30
N ASP A 83 3.09 3.49 11.98
CA ASP A 83 4.51 3.13 12.06
C ASP A 83 5.09 3.41 13.46
N ALA A 84 6.28 2.89 13.73
CA ALA A 84 6.94 3.03 15.03
C ALA A 84 7.48 4.46 15.32
N GLU A 85 7.73 5.27 14.30
CA GLU A 85 8.33 6.60 14.42
C GLU A 85 7.28 7.70 14.68
N ARG A 86 6.14 7.62 13.99
CA ARG A 86 5.06 8.62 13.92
C ARG A 86 3.84 8.19 14.72
N GLY A 87 3.71 6.90 15.04
CA GLY A 87 2.52 6.34 15.66
C GLY A 87 1.41 6.12 14.63
N MET A 88 0.16 6.42 15.01
CA MET A 88 -1.02 6.24 14.16
C MET A 88 -1.60 7.58 13.69
N GLU A 89 -1.97 7.63 12.41
CA GLU A 89 -2.68 8.75 11.81
C GLU A 89 -3.87 8.24 10.97
N THR A 90 -5.05 8.78 11.24
CA THR A 90 -6.30 8.42 10.55
C THR A 90 -6.90 9.65 9.87
N VAL A 91 -7.32 9.51 8.62
CA VAL A 91 -7.96 10.58 7.83
C VAL A 91 -9.23 10.04 7.17
N GLY A 92 -10.36 10.72 7.39
CA GLY A 92 -11.66 10.31 6.87
C GLY A 92 -12.36 9.28 7.75
N GLU A 93 -13.14 8.40 7.16
CA GLU A 93 -13.78 7.30 7.87
C GLU A 93 -12.73 6.30 8.38
N GLN A 94 -12.91 5.79 9.59
CA GLN A 94 -11.98 4.81 10.13
C GLN A 94 -12.04 3.51 9.31
N PRO A 95 -10.91 3.01 8.79
CA PRO A 95 -10.85 1.72 8.13
C PRO A 95 -11.24 0.58 9.08
N ASP A 96 -11.90 -0.45 8.57
CA ASP A 96 -12.29 -1.59 9.39
C ASP A 96 -11.04 -2.43 9.70
N GLN A 97 -10.66 -2.53 10.98
CA GLN A 97 -9.46 -3.26 11.37
C GLN A 97 -9.65 -4.76 11.10
N PRO A 98 -8.64 -5.47 10.54
CA PRO A 98 -8.77 -6.87 10.12
C PRO A 98 -9.02 -7.89 11.24
N GLY A 99 -9.30 -7.48 12.48
CA GLY A 99 -9.81 -8.31 13.57
C GLY A 99 -11.20 -7.93 14.09
N GLU A 100 -11.76 -6.78 13.72
CA GLU A 100 -13.10 -6.35 14.15
C GLU A 100 -14.21 -7.00 13.30
N SER A 101 -14.01 -7.11 11.99
CA SER A 101 -14.97 -7.80 11.09
C SER A 101 -15.23 -9.26 11.49
N GLU A 102 -14.21 -9.95 12.01
CA GLU A 102 -14.34 -11.35 12.45
C GLU A 102 -15.17 -11.46 13.74
N ARG A 103 -15.11 -10.46 14.62
CA ARG A 103 -15.92 -10.41 15.85
C ARG A 103 -17.39 -10.10 15.59
N LEU A 104 -17.70 -9.25 14.61
CA LEU A 104 -19.09 -8.91 14.27
C LEU A 104 -19.85 -10.11 13.68
N ARG A 105 -19.22 -10.90 12.80
CA ARG A 105 -19.83 -12.11 12.25
C ARG A 105 -20.15 -13.18 13.29
N ILE A 106 -19.35 -13.29 14.36
CA ILE A 106 -19.60 -14.30 15.41
C ILE A 106 -20.79 -13.89 16.29
N GLN A 107 -21.07 -12.60 16.47
CA GLN A 107 -22.15 -12.13 17.35
C GLN A 107 -23.54 -12.20 16.71
N GLU A 108 -23.66 -12.14 15.38
CA GLU A 108 -24.97 -12.16 14.69
C GLU A 108 -25.58 -13.58 14.59
N ILE A 109 -24.81 -14.63 14.87
CA ILE A 109 -25.25 -16.05 14.78
C ILE A 109 -25.71 -16.56 16.16
N ARG A 110 -26.42 -15.76 16.95
CA ARG A 110 -26.96 -16.19 18.25
C ARG A 110 -28.43 -15.86 18.45
#